data_AF-A0A6P7P0H3-F1
#
_entry.id   AF-A0A6P7P0H3-F1
#
_cell.length_a   1.000
_cell.length_b   1.000
_cell.length_c   1.000
_cell.angle_alpha   90.00
_cell.angle_beta   90.00
_cell.angle_gamma   90.00
#
_symmetry.space_group_name_H-M   'P 1'
#
loop_
_entity.id
_entity.type
_entity.pdbx_description
1 polymer ?
#
loop_
_entity_poly.entity_id
_entity_poly.type
_entity_poly.pdbx_seq_one_letter_code
_entity_poly.pdbx_strand_id
1 'polypeptide(L)'
;MLRARFDENKNEKDMVKATKMLRAGEEEFWANQHPQPYIFPDSPGGTSYERYECYKVPEWVLDYWHPSEKAMYPDYFSKREQWKKLRMQSWDKEVAQLQAETPADGPKTEALPPARKEGDLPPLWWQFVTRPRQHPT
;
A
#
# COMPACT_ATOMS: atom_id res chain seq x y z
N MET A 1 22.02 13.75 22.64
CA MET A 1 23.12 14.48 21.97
C MET A 1 23.09 14.39 20.44
N LEU A 2 22.65 13.28 19.80
CA LEU A 2 22.63 13.18 18.32
C LEU A 2 21.73 14.22 17.63
N ARG A 3 20.50 14.46 18.14
CA ARG A 3 19.57 15.43 17.56
C ARG A 3 20.16 16.85 17.48
N ALA A 4 20.93 17.27 18.48
CA ALA A 4 21.57 18.58 18.50
C ALA A 4 22.54 18.78 17.31
N ARG A 5 23.33 17.75 16.94
CA ARG A 5 24.23 17.77 15.77
C ARG A 5 23.49 18.04 14.46
N PHE A 6 22.28 17.47 14.32
CA PHE A 6 21.42 17.74 13.16
C PHE A 6 20.85 19.17 13.22
N ASP A 7 20.43 19.63 14.40
CA ASP A 7 19.83 20.96 14.56
C ASP A 7 20.84 22.10 14.30
N GLU A 8 22.13 21.89 14.58
CA GLU A 8 23.22 22.85 14.28
C GLU A 8 23.37 23.11 12.77
N ASN A 9 23.17 22.08 11.94
CA ASN A 9 23.42 22.13 10.50
C ASN A 9 22.14 22.28 9.65
N LYS A 10 20.97 22.40 10.27
CA LYS A 10 19.67 22.47 9.59
C LYS A 10 19.49 23.70 8.67
N ASN A 11 20.25 24.76 8.92
CA ASN A 11 20.14 26.04 8.21
C ASN A 11 21.21 26.19 7.10
N GLU A 12 21.92 25.13 6.73
CA GLU A 12 22.88 25.15 5.62
C GLU A 12 22.16 25.42 4.29
N LYS A 13 22.69 26.36 3.50
CA LYS A 13 22.10 26.77 2.21
C LYS A 13 22.87 26.23 1.01
N ASP A 14 24.14 25.89 1.18
CA ASP A 14 24.94 25.28 0.13
C ASP A 14 24.62 23.79 0.01
N MET A 15 23.94 23.43 -1.07
CA MET A 15 23.55 22.04 -1.34
C MET A 15 24.75 21.12 -1.57
N VAL A 16 25.86 21.61 -2.13
CA VAL A 16 27.07 20.80 -2.31
C VAL A 16 27.66 20.45 -0.95
N LYS A 17 27.72 21.43 -0.05
CA LYS A 17 28.16 21.20 1.33
C LYS A 17 27.20 20.28 2.09
N ALA A 18 25.88 20.47 1.95
CA ALA A 18 24.89 19.60 2.56
C ALA A 18 25.02 18.14 2.11
N THR A 19 25.21 17.87 0.81
CA THR A 19 25.43 16.50 0.30
C THR A 19 26.73 15.90 0.82
N LYS A 20 27.81 16.69 0.93
CA LYS A 20 29.07 16.21 1.52
C LYS A 20 28.91 15.85 3.00
N MET A 21 28.17 16.66 3.76
CA MET A 21 27.86 16.38 5.16
C MET A 21 26.98 15.13 5.31
N LEU A 22 26.00 14.94 4.43
CA LEU A 22 25.16 13.74 4.40
C LEU A 22 26.02 12.49 4.18
N ARG A 23 26.87 12.51 3.15
CA ARG A 23 27.78 11.39 2.86
C ARG A 23 28.68 11.06 4.06
N ALA A 24 29.29 12.06 4.69
CA ALA A 24 30.13 11.85 5.87
C ALA A 24 29.32 11.25 7.04
N GLY A 25 28.06 11.69 7.21
CA GLY A 25 27.15 11.14 8.21
C GLY A 25 26.74 9.68 7.92
N GLU A 26 26.53 9.32 6.66
CA GLU A 26 26.26 7.93 6.25
C GLU A 26 27.48 7.02 6.46
N GLU A 27 28.69 7.51 6.15
CA GLU A 27 29.95 6.79 6.42
C GLU A 27 30.16 6.58 7.93
N GLU A 28 29.90 7.61 8.76
CA GLU A 28 29.91 7.51 10.23
C GLU A 28 28.86 6.52 10.73
N PHE A 29 27.64 6.57 10.21
CA PHE A 29 26.57 5.62 10.56
C PHE A 29 26.97 4.19 10.22
N TRP A 30 27.47 3.95 9.01
CA TRP A 30 27.87 2.63 8.55
C TRP A 30 28.97 2.01 9.43
N ALA A 31 29.96 2.80 9.83
CA ALA A 31 31.06 2.35 10.69
C ALA A 31 30.62 2.05 12.13
N ASN A 32 29.55 2.69 12.62
CA ASN A 32 29.13 2.62 14.02
C ASN A 32 27.76 1.92 14.22
N GLN A 33 27.13 1.41 13.17
CA GLN A 33 25.85 0.71 13.29
C GLN A 33 26.00 -0.57 14.13
N HIS A 34 24.98 -0.87 14.93
CA HIS A 34 24.96 -2.11 15.71
C HIS A 34 24.75 -3.32 14.80
N PRO A 35 25.52 -4.42 14.95
CA PRO A 35 25.40 -5.61 14.07
C PRO A 35 24.01 -6.26 14.07
N GLN A 36 23.29 -6.14 15.19
CA GLN A 36 21.93 -6.65 15.34
C GLN A 36 21.02 -5.49 15.80
N PRO A 37 20.51 -4.67 14.87
CA PRO A 37 19.61 -3.59 15.23
C PRO A 37 18.31 -4.15 15.82
N TYR A 38 17.65 -3.37 16.66
CA TYR A 38 16.29 -3.69 17.07
C TYR A 38 15.34 -3.50 15.88
N ILE A 39 14.67 -4.58 15.47
CA ILE A 39 13.69 -4.60 14.38
C ILE A 39 12.33 -4.92 15.00
N PHE A 40 11.31 -4.11 14.69
CA PHE A 40 9.96 -4.38 15.17
C PHE A 40 9.45 -5.72 14.62
N PRO A 41 8.69 -6.50 15.40
CA PRO A 41 8.31 -7.86 15.01
C PRO A 41 7.67 -7.98 13.62
N ASP A 42 6.78 -7.04 13.27
CA ASP A 42 6.03 -7.05 12.00
C ASP A 42 6.72 -6.30 10.86
N SER A 43 7.86 -5.64 11.12
CA SER A 43 8.66 -5.00 10.07
C SER A 43 9.48 -6.05 9.30
N PRO A 44 9.88 -5.79 8.03
CA PRO A 44 10.78 -6.68 7.31
C PRO A 44 12.05 -6.99 8.12
N GLY A 45 12.38 -8.28 8.24
CA GLY A 45 13.49 -8.76 9.10
C GLY A 45 13.14 -8.96 10.57
N GLY A 46 11.91 -8.64 10.98
CA GLY A 46 11.39 -8.91 12.32
C GLY A 46 10.99 -10.37 12.52
N THR A 47 10.77 -10.76 13.78
CA THR A 47 10.51 -12.16 14.17
C THR A 47 9.08 -12.65 13.87
N SER A 48 8.16 -11.76 13.52
CA SER A 48 6.79 -12.07 13.09
C SER A 48 6.45 -11.52 11.71
N TYR A 49 7.45 -11.09 10.95
CA TYR A 49 7.25 -10.66 9.57
C TYR A 49 6.59 -11.79 8.77
N GLU A 50 5.49 -11.47 8.08
CA GLU A 50 4.69 -12.42 7.28
C GLU A 50 4.12 -13.63 8.04
N ARG A 51 4.19 -13.66 9.38
CA ARG A 51 3.65 -14.75 10.22
C ARG A 51 2.20 -15.10 9.90
N TYR A 52 1.41 -14.10 9.52
CA TYR A 52 -0.02 -14.25 9.23
C TYR A 52 -0.34 -14.31 7.74
N GLU A 53 0.66 -14.25 6.84
CA GLU A 53 0.44 -14.21 5.40
C GLU A 53 -0.24 -15.48 4.88
N CYS A 54 0.08 -16.64 5.45
CA CYS A 54 -0.55 -17.91 5.10
C CYS A 54 -2.07 -17.97 5.36
N TYR A 55 -2.61 -17.07 6.19
CA TYR A 55 -4.04 -16.96 6.47
C TYR A 55 -4.75 -15.90 5.62
N LYS A 56 -4.01 -15.12 4.83
CA LYS A 56 -4.55 -14.05 3.98
C LYS A 56 -5.07 -14.60 2.65
N VAL A 57 -6.15 -15.35 2.74
CA VAL A 57 -6.84 -15.87 1.55
C VAL A 57 -7.48 -14.71 0.78
N PRO A 58 -7.23 -14.56 -0.54
CA PRO A 58 -7.84 -13.49 -1.30
C PRO A 58 -9.35 -13.72 -1.45
N GLU A 59 -10.09 -12.61 -1.43
CA GLU A 59 -11.57 -12.62 -1.33
C GLU A 59 -12.25 -13.38 -2.48
N TRP A 60 -11.67 -13.38 -3.68
CA TRP A 60 -12.23 -14.03 -4.85
C TRP A 60 -12.29 -15.55 -4.74
N VAL A 61 -11.53 -16.16 -3.81
CA VAL A 61 -11.59 -17.61 -3.54
C VAL A 61 -12.96 -18.02 -3.02
N LEU A 62 -13.67 -17.12 -2.33
CA LEU A 62 -15.02 -17.37 -1.80
C LEU A 62 -16.05 -17.64 -2.91
N ASP A 63 -15.76 -17.26 -4.16
CA ASP A 63 -16.64 -17.53 -5.28
C ASP A 63 -16.63 -19.03 -5.67
N TYR A 64 -15.59 -19.78 -5.28
CA TYR A 64 -15.44 -21.21 -5.58
C TYR A 64 -16.07 -22.15 -4.54
N TRP A 65 -16.60 -21.63 -3.44
CA TRP A 65 -17.27 -22.44 -2.42
C TRP A 65 -18.49 -23.17 -2.98
N HIS A 66 -18.77 -24.37 -2.46
CA HIS A 66 -19.94 -25.13 -2.86
C HIS A 66 -21.23 -24.40 -2.43
N PRO A 67 -22.34 -24.44 -3.20
CA PRO A 67 -23.57 -23.74 -2.83
C PRO A 67 -24.10 -24.08 -1.44
N SER A 68 -23.93 -25.32 -0.95
CA SER A 68 -24.32 -25.70 0.42
C SER A 68 -23.52 -24.96 1.49
N GLU A 69 -22.24 -24.67 1.23
CA GLU A 69 -21.37 -23.92 2.14
C GLU A 69 -21.72 -22.43 2.11
N LYS A 70 -22.03 -21.89 0.92
CA LYS A 70 -22.51 -20.50 0.80
C LYS A 70 -23.86 -20.29 1.49
N ALA A 71 -24.74 -21.29 1.43
CA ALA A 71 -26.04 -21.25 2.11
C ALA A 71 -25.94 -21.14 3.64
N MET A 72 -24.77 -21.44 4.22
CA MET A 72 -24.50 -21.21 5.65
C MET A 72 -24.40 -19.72 6.01
N TYR A 73 -24.05 -18.85 5.05
CA TYR A 73 -23.83 -17.42 5.27
C TYR A 73 -24.63 -16.54 4.29
N PRO A 74 -25.97 -16.65 4.28
CA PRO A 74 -26.82 -16.03 3.25
C PRO A 74 -26.69 -14.50 3.21
N ASP A 75 -26.63 -13.85 4.38
CA ASP A 75 -26.52 -12.39 4.47
C ASP A 75 -25.16 -11.85 4.01
N TYR A 76 -24.09 -12.62 4.22
CA TYR A 76 -22.77 -12.21 3.77
C TYR A 76 -22.68 -12.28 2.24
N PHE A 77 -23.10 -13.40 1.65
CA PHE A 77 -23.07 -13.58 0.20
C PHE A 77 -24.04 -12.63 -0.51
N SER A 78 -25.21 -12.32 0.06
CA SER A 78 -26.12 -11.34 -0.53
C SER A 78 -25.51 -9.92 -0.56
N LYS A 79 -24.82 -9.50 0.52
CA LYS A 79 -24.08 -8.22 0.56
C LYS A 79 -22.90 -8.23 -0.41
N ARG A 80 -22.16 -9.33 -0.51
CA ARG A 80 -21.02 -9.48 -1.43
C ARG A 80 -21.44 -9.27 -2.88
N GLU A 81 -22.60 -9.77 -3.30
CA GLU A 81 -23.11 -9.55 -4.66
C GLU A 81 -23.37 -8.06 -4.98
N GLN A 82 -23.74 -7.25 -3.98
CA GLN A 82 -23.87 -5.80 -4.14
C GLN A 82 -22.51 -5.14 -4.45
N TRP A 83 -21.45 -5.57 -3.76
CA TRP A 83 -20.09 -5.10 -4.02
C TRP A 83 -19.57 -5.52 -5.39
N LYS A 84 -19.83 -6.77 -5.80
CA LYS A 84 -19.46 -7.26 -7.14
C LYS A 84 -20.18 -6.49 -8.24
N LYS A 85 -21.47 -6.19 -8.05
CA LYS A 85 -22.24 -5.33 -8.95
C LYS A 85 -21.64 -3.92 -9.03
N LEU A 86 -21.30 -3.32 -7.90
CA LEU A 86 -20.65 -2.01 -7.86
C LEU A 86 -19.31 -2.01 -8.62
N ARG A 87 -18.49 -3.05 -8.45
CA ARG A 87 -17.23 -3.23 -9.19
C ARG A 87 -17.45 -3.30 -10.69
N MET A 88 -18.42 -4.11 -11.14
CA MET A 88 -18.73 -4.23 -12.58
C MET A 88 -19.23 -2.91 -13.16
N GLN A 89 -20.04 -2.15 -12.42
CA GLN A 89 -20.57 -0.87 -12.87
C GLN A 89 -19.53 0.27 -12.89
N SER A 90 -18.50 0.19 -12.05
CA SER A 90 -17.44 1.21 -11.96
C SER A 90 -16.33 0.98 -12.99
N TRP A 91 -16.05 -0.26 -13.37
CA TRP A 91 -14.91 -0.63 -14.22
C TRP A 91 -14.77 0.22 -15.50
N ASP A 92 -15.82 0.32 -16.32
CA ASP A 92 -15.74 1.05 -17.59
C ASP A 92 -15.47 2.55 -17.38
N LYS A 93 -16.01 3.12 -16.29
CA LYS A 93 -15.78 4.52 -15.93
C LYS A 93 -14.34 4.76 -15.45
N GLU A 94 -13.82 3.84 -14.65
CA GLU A 94 -12.44 3.87 -14.17
C GLU A 94 -11.45 3.82 -15.35
N VAL A 95 -11.66 2.88 -16.28
CA VAL A 95 -10.83 2.74 -17.48
C VAL A 95 -10.91 3.99 -18.35
N ALA A 96 -12.11 4.53 -18.56
CA ALA A 96 -12.29 5.76 -19.33
C ALA A 96 -11.58 6.96 -18.68
N GLN A 97 -11.65 7.09 -17.35
CA GLN A 97 -10.93 8.13 -16.63
C GLN A 97 -9.41 7.97 -16.79
N LEU A 98 -8.89 6.75 -16.66
CA LEU A 98 -7.46 6.48 -16.86
C LEU A 98 -7.02 6.81 -18.28
N GLN A 99 -7.77 6.41 -19.30
CA GLN A 99 -7.44 6.72 -20.69
C GLN A 99 -7.49 8.23 -20.98
N ALA A 100 -8.41 8.96 -20.34
CA ALA A 100 -8.53 10.41 -20.53
C ALA A 100 -7.44 11.20 -19.80
N GLU A 101 -7.01 10.77 -18.61
CA GLU A 101 -6.03 11.49 -17.79
C GLU A 101 -4.58 11.03 -18.03
N THR A 102 -4.37 9.85 -18.64
CA THR A 102 -3.03 9.34 -18.94
C THR A 102 -2.47 10.06 -20.18
N PRO A 103 -1.26 10.63 -20.11
CA PRO A 103 -0.60 11.22 -21.28
C PRO A 103 -0.42 10.20 -22.41
N ALA A 104 -0.36 10.66 -23.67
CA ALA A 104 -0.19 9.79 -24.84
C ALA A 104 1.08 8.92 -24.77
N ASP A 105 2.15 9.43 -24.15
CA ASP A 105 3.41 8.71 -23.94
C ASP A 105 3.36 7.70 -22.77
N GLY A 106 2.17 7.50 -22.18
CA GLY A 106 1.95 6.66 -21.01
C GLY A 106 2.05 7.41 -19.66
N PRO A 107 1.80 6.71 -18.54
CA PRO A 107 1.89 7.30 -17.22
C PRO A 107 3.34 7.61 -16.85
N LYS A 108 3.58 8.81 -16.33
CA LYS A 108 4.93 9.25 -15.89
C LYS A 108 5.27 8.80 -14.47
N THR A 109 4.25 8.44 -13.68
CA THR A 109 4.37 8.02 -12.28
C THR A 109 3.33 6.93 -11.99
N GLU A 110 3.49 6.23 -10.86
CA GLU A 110 2.53 5.22 -10.38
C GLU A 110 1.30 5.82 -9.70
N ALA A 111 1.18 7.15 -9.63
CA ALA A 111 0.09 7.81 -8.93
C ALA A 111 -1.22 7.69 -9.71
N LEU A 112 -2.20 7.00 -9.12
CA LEU A 112 -3.56 6.90 -9.66
C LEU A 112 -4.36 8.18 -9.33
N PRO A 113 -5.16 8.69 -10.27
CA PRO A 113 -5.99 9.87 -10.01
C PRO A 113 -7.14 9.52 -9.05
N PRO A 114 -7.64 10.47 -8.25
CA PRO A 114 -8.87 10.27 -7.47
C PRO A 114 -10.10 10.29 -8.38
N ALA A 115 -11.24 9.79 -7.89
CA ALA A 115 -12.52 9.96 -8.58
C ALA A 115 -12.85 11.46 -8.74
N ARG A 116 -13.27 11.87 -9.95
CA ARG A 116 -13.53 13.30 -10.26
C ARG A 116 -14.99 13.72 -10.11
N LYS A 117 -15.93 12.77 -10.22
CA LYS A 117 -17.37 13.04 -10.25
C LYS A 117 -18.06 12.34 -9.09
N GLU A 118 -19.17 12.93 -8.64
CA GLU A 118 -20.02 12.32 -7.64
C GLU A 118 -20.61 11.00 -8.16
N GLY A 119 -20.53 9.94 -7.36
CA GLY A 119 -20.97 8.60 -7.71
C GLY A 119 -19.97 7.75 -8.51
N ASP A 120 -18.82 8.31 -8.91
CA ASP A 120 -17.71 7.52 -9.47
C ASP A 120 -16.78 7.03 -8.35
N LEU A 121 -16.13 5.89 -8.58
CA LEU A 121 -15.14 5.32 -7.68
C LEU A 121 -13.72 5.56 -8.22
N PRO A 122 -12.70 5.66 -7.34
CA PRO A 122 -11.33 5.84 -7.79
C PRO A 122 -10.87 4.68 -8.68
N PRO A 123 -10.12 4.91 -9.77
CA PRO A 123 -9.62 3.84 -10.61
C PRO A 123 -8.80 2.79 -9.85
N LEU A 124 -9.00 1.52 -10.20
CA LEU A 124 -8.31 0.35 -9.64
C LEU A 124 -8.47 0.18 -8.12
N TRP A 125 -9.55 0.71 -7.55
CA TRP A 125 -9.80 0.68 -6.10
C TRP A 125 -9.94 -0.73 -5.50
N TRP A 126 -10.42 -1.71 -6.29
CA TRP A 126 -10.87 -3.01 -5.79
C TRP A 126 -9.82 -3.70 -4.91
N GLN A 127 -8.61 -3.89 -5.42
CA GLN A 127 -7.54 -4.61 -4.72
C GLN A 127 -7.13 -3.94 -3.40
N PHE A 128 -7.24 -2.62 -3.29
CA PHE A 128 -6.86 -1.88 -2.09
C PHE A 128 -7.94 -1.97 -1.01
N VAL A 129 -9.21 -1.95 -1.43
CA VAL A 129 -10.37 -1.98 -0.54
C VAL A 129 -10.68 -3.41 -0.09
N THR A 130 -10.52 -4.40 -0.96
CA THR A 130 -10.82 -5.80 -0.66
C THR A 130 -9.59 -6.62 -0.30
N ARG A 131 -8.49 -5.97 0.06
CA ARG A 131 -7.28 -6.66 0.53
C ARG A 131 -7.60 -7.51 1.77
N PRO A 132 -6.97 -8.69 1.92
CA PRO A 132 -7.08 -9.45 3.15
C PRO A 132 -6.70 -8.60 4.37
N ARG A 133 -7.35 -8.86 5.50
CA ARG A 133 -6.98 -8.19 6.76
C ARG A 133 -5.57 -8.60 7.17
N GLN A 134 -4.83 -7.67 7.80
CA GLN A 134 -3.45 -7.94 8.23
C GLN A 134 -3.38 -9.06 9.28
N HIS A 135 -4.36 -9.12 10.17
CA HIS A 135 -4.54 -10.17 11.17
C HIS A 135 -5.93 -10.82 10.95
N PRO A 136 -5.99 -11.94 10.20
CA PRO A 136 -7.24 -12.68 9.97
C PRO A 136 -7.71 -13.54 11.15
N THR A 137 -6.92 -13.64 12.23
CA THR A 137 -7.17 -14.39 13.47
C THR A 137 -7.87 -13.56 14.53
#